data_AF-A0A948L822-F1
#
_entry.id   AF-A0A948L822-F1
#
_cell.length_a   1.000
_cell.length_b   1.000
_cell.length_c   1.000
_cell.angle_alpha   90.00
_cell.angle_beta   90.00
_cell.angle_gamma   90.00
#
_symmetry.space_group_name_H-M   'P 1'
#
loop_
_entity.id
_entity.type
_entity.pdbx_description
1 polymer ?
#
loop_
_entity_poly.entity_id
_entity_poly.type
_entity_poly.pdbx_seq_one_letter_code
_entity_poly.pdbx_strand_id
1 'polypeptide(L)'
;MSERTALTELANFVGRSSLASENMAVRNRALAGITGRILPRKRSVGDLLGVVLALSSRTRRMVQDPVSIDLDVFAPGGARAIRLSLGSQR
;
A
#
# COMPACT_ATOMS: atom_id res chain seq x y z
N MET A 1 -2.76 -29.68 7.86
CA MET A 1 -2.61 -28.67 8.93
C MET A 1 -3.91 -27.88 8.99
N SER A 2 -4.75 -28.15 9.98
CA SER A 2 -6.18 -27.79 9.98
C SER A 2 -6.41 -26.41 10.62
N GLU A 3 -7.38 -25.66 10.09
CA GLU A 3 -7.90 -24.38 10.61
C GLU A 3 -8.22 -24.41 12.12
N ARG A 4 -8.57 -25.60 12.64
CA ARG A 4 -8.81 -25.85 14.07
C ARG A 4 -7.56 -25.64 14.94
N THR A 5 -6.37 -25.88 14.39
CA THR A 5 -5.09 -25.67 15.07
C THR A 5 -4.81 -24.17 15.24
N ALA A 6 -5.08 -23.35 14.23
CA ALA A 6 -4.89 -21.89 14.27
C ALA A 6 -5.84 -21.19 15.27
N LEU A 7 -7.10 -21.64 15.36
CA LEU A 7 -8.06 -21.09 16.33
C LEU A 7 -7.71 -21.45 17.78
N THR A 8 -7.13 -22.63 17.99
CA THR A 8 -6.66 -23.07 19.32
C THR A 8 -5.40 -22.30 19.74
N GLU A 9 -4.54 -21.93 18.81
CA GLU A 9 -3.38 -21.06 19.06
C GLU A 9 -3.80 -19.61 19.38
N LEU A 10 -4.84 -19.09 18.72
CA LEU A 10 -5.43 -17.79 19.03
C LEU A 10 -6.08 -17.74 20.42
N ALA A 11 -6.79 -18.81 20.82
CA ALA A 11 -7.41 -18.89 22.14
C ALA A 11 -6.37 -18.89 23.28
N ASN A 12 -5.17 -19.42 23.02
CA ASN A 12 -4.03 -19.43 23.95
C ASN A 12 -3.07 -18.25 23.74
N PHE A 13 -3.40 -17.31 22.85
CA PHE A 13 -2.54 -16.18 22.55
C PHE A 13 -2.54 -15.18 23.71
N VAL A 14 -1.54 -15.32 24.58
CA VAL A 14 -1.19 -14.26 25.52
C VAL A 14 -0.44 -13.21 24.72
N GLY A 15 -1.12 -12.11 24.38
CA GLY A 15 -0.50 -10.96 23.73
C GLY A 15 0.60 -10.36 24.60
N ARG A 16 1.83 -10.86 24.45
CA ARG A 16 3.04 -10.31 25.09
C ARG A 16 3.46 -9.01 24.42
N SER A 17 2.52 -8.07 24.30
CA SER A 17 2.81 -6.73 23.81
C SER A 17 3.77 -6.07 24.78
N SER A 18 4.88 -5.54 24.26
CA SER A 18 5.83 -4.76 25.05
C SER A 18 5.20 -3.50 25.66
N LEU A 19 4.02 -3.07 25.19
CA LEU A 19 3.22 -2.00 25.79
C LEU A 19 2.45 -2.44 27.04
N ALA A 20 2.07 -3.72 27.10
CA ALA A 20 1.36 -4.31 28.24
C ALA A 20 2.32 -4.86 29.31
N SER A 21 3.63 -4.65 29.16
CA SER A 21 4.61 -5.07 30.15
C SER A 21 4.46 -4.28 31.46
N GLU A 22 4.48 -4.98 32.59
CA GLU A 22 4.56 -4.38 33.92
C GLU A 22 5.88 -3.65 34.15
N ASN A 23 6.92 -4.02 33.40
CA ASN A 23 8.22 -3.35 33.45
C ASN A 23 8.18 -2.01 32.69
N MET A 24 8.28 -0.91 33.43
CA MET A 24 8.26 0.45 32.89
C MET A 24 9.36 0.70 31.85
N ALA A 25 10.55 0.11 31.99
CA ALA A 25 11.65 0.30 31.03
C ALA A 25 11.33 -0.32 29.67
N VAL A 26 10.68 -1.49 29.66
CA VAL A 26 10.24 -2.19 28.44
C VAL A 26 9.13 -1.39 27.75
N ARG A 27 8.16 -0.90 28.54
CA ARG A 27 7.05 -0.09 28.04
C ARG A 27 7.52 1.24 27.45
N ASN A 28 8.41 1.96 28.14
CA ASN A 28 8.94 3.25 27.67
C ASN A 28 9.76 3.10 26.39
N ARG A 29 10.52 2.02 26.24
CA ARG A 29 11.26 1.72 25.00
C ARG A 29 10.30 1.47 23.83
N ALA A 30 9.24 0.71 24.05
CA ALA A 30 8.22 0.45 23.04
C ALA A 30 7.48 1.75 22.64
N LEU A 31 7.09 2.56 23.61
CA LEU A 31 6.46 3.87 23.38
C LEU A 31 7.37 4.81 22.60
N ALA A 32 8.64 4.94 23.00
CA ALA A 32 9.61 5.78 22.29
C ALA A 32 9.81 5.34 20.83
N GLY A 33 9.81 4.03 20.56
CA GLY A 33 9.89 3.48 19.21
C GLY A 33 8.67 3.82 18.34
N ILE A 34 7.46 3.77 18.91
CA ILE A 34 6.22 4.16 18.22
C ILE A 34 6.23 5.67 17.94
N THR A 35 6.49 6.47 18.97
CA THR A 35 6.55 7.94 18.89
C THR A 35 7.61 8.40 17.89
N GLY A 36 8.78 7.76 17.85
CA GLY A 36 9.85 8.07 16.89
C GLY A 36 9.54 7.73 15.42
N ARG A 37 8.49 6.94 15.15
CA ARG A 37 7.97 6.66 13.80
C ARG A 37 6.83 7.60 13.41
N ILE A 38 6.06 8.08 14.39
CA ILE A 38 4.94 9.00 14.19
C ILE A 38 5.42 10.45 14.07
N LEU A 39 6.44 10.84 14.84
CA LEU A 39 6.93 12.21 14.80
C LEU A 39 7.52 12.54 13.42
N PRO A 40 7.19 13.71 12.86
CA PRO A 40 7.80 14.18 11.63
C PRO A 40 9.30 14.33 11.87
N ARG A 41 10.10 13.44 11.26
CA ARG A 41 11.54 13.62 11.18
C ARG A 41 11.83 14.88 10.37
N LYS A 42 12.86 15.64 10.74
CA LYS A 42 13.39 16.73 9.90
C LYS A 42 13.73 16.13 8.54
N ARG A 43 12.89 16.41 7.54
CA ARG A 43 13.08 15.91 6.17
C ARG A 43 14.21 16.71 5.55
N SER A 44 15.11 16.02 4.85
CA SER A 44 16.10 16.73 4.05
C SER A 44 15.42 17.46 2.90
N VAL A 45 16.08 18.47 2.34
CA VAL A 45 15.60 19.15 1.11
C VAL A 45 15.43 18.13 -0.02
N GLY A 46 16.30 17.11 -0.11
CA GLY A 46 16.17 16.02 -1.09
C GLY A 46 14.88 15.21 -0.92
N ASP A 47 14.49 14.90 0.31
CA ASP A 47 13.23 14.19 0.58
C ASP A 47 12.00 15.01 0.18
N LEU A 48 12.05 16.34 0.41
CA LEU A 48 10.98 17.26 0.02
C LEU A 48 10.86 17.37 -1.51
N LEU A 49 11.99 17.45 -2.21
CA LEU A 49 12.02 17.43 -3.67
C LEU A 49 11.46 16.12 -4.23
N GLY A 50 11.78 14.98 -3.61
CA GLY A 50 11.20 13.68 -3.97
C GLY A 50 9.67 13.67 -3.87
N VAL A 51 9.11 14.24 -2.80
CA VAL A 51 7.65 14.37 -2.62
C VAL A 51 7.03 15.28 -3.69
N VAL A 52 7.65 16.43 -4.00
CA VAL A 52 7.16 17.36 -5.02
C VAL A 52 7.19 16.73 -6.41
N LEU A 53 8.26 16.02 -6.76
CA LEU A 53 8.36 15.31 -8.03
C LEU A 53 7.31 14.18 -8.16
N ALA A 54 7.09 13.42 -7.08
CA ALA A 54 6.05 12.41 -7.03
C ALA A 54 4.65 13.04 -7.19
N LEU A 55 4.37 14.15 -6.49
CA LEU A 55 3.10 14.86 -6.62
C LEU A 55 2.92 15.46 -8.03
N SER A 56 3.97 16.05 -8.61
CA SER A 56 3.98 16.61 -9.96
C SER A 56 3.76 15.56 -11.05
N SER A 57 4.36 14.38 -10.92
CA SER A 57 4.12 13.28 -11.86
C SER A 57 2.69 12.74 -11.75
N ARG A 58 2.12 12.69 -10.54
CA ARG A 58 0.73 12.30 -10.32
C ARG A 58 -0.24 13.33 -10.88
N THR A 59 0.00 14.62 -10.67
CA THR A 59 -0.87 15.68 -11.22
C THR A 59 -0.76 15.74 -12.74
N ARG A 60 0.41 15.51 -13.34
CA ARG A 60 0.54 15.33 -14.79
C ARG A 60 -0.33 14.19 -15.31
N ARG A 61 -0.39 13.06 -14.61
CA ARG A 61 -1.28 11.94 -15.00
C ARG A 61 -2.77 12.24 -14.81
N MET A 62 -3.13 13.14 -13.89
CA MET A 62 -4.53 13.56 -13.69
C MET A 62 -5.00 14.60 -14.71
N VAL A 63 -4.09 15.41 -15.25
CA VAL A 63 -4.38 16.47 -16.23
C VAL A 63 -4.24 15.97 -17.67
N GLN A 64 -3.50 14.89 -17.91
CA GLN A 64 -3.45 14.28 -19.23
C GLN A 64 -4.79 13.67 -19.62
N ASP A 65 -5.20 13.95 -20.85
CA ASP A 65 -6.37 13.31 -21.44
C ASP A 65 -6.19 11.77 -21.42
N PRO A 66 -7.23 11.00 -21.07
CA PRO A 66 -7.18 9.56 -21.11
C PRO A 66 -6.73 9.05 -22.48
N VAL A 67 -5.72 8.17 -22.51
CA VAL A 67 -5.26 7.54 -23.75
C VAL A 67 -6.25 6.44 -24.13
N SER A 68 -6.88 6.55 -25.29
CA SER A 68 -7.68 5.48 -25.89
C SER A 68 -6.76 4.53 -26.64
N ILE A 69 -6.82 3.23 -26.31
CA ILE A 69 -6.11 2.18 -27.04
C ILE A 69 -7.15 1.23 -27.62
N ASP A 70 -7.25 1.21 -28.95
CA ASP A 70 -8.06 0.24 -29.68
C ASP A 70 -7.17 -0.96 -30.05
N LEU A 71 -7.45 -2.11 -29.44
CA LEU A 71 -6.76 -3.37 -29.72
C LEU A 71 -7.66 -4.29 -30.54
N ASP A 72 -7.38 -4.41 -31.84
CA ASP A 72 -8.08 -5.32 -32.74
C ASP A 72 -7.30 -6.62 -32.87
N VAL A 73 -7.73 -7.64 -32.11
CA VAL A 73 -7.24 -9.02 -32.28
C VAL A 73 -8.18 -9.72 -33.25
N PHE A 74 -7.64 -10.44 -34.24
CA PHE A 74 -8.43 -11.22 -35.20
C PHE A 74 -8.21 -12.72 -34.98
N ALA A 75 -9.30 -13.50 -35.01
CA ALA A 75 -9.23 -14.94 -35.04
C ALA A 75 -8.73 -15.41 -36.41
N PRO A 76 -8.21 -16.65 -36.55
CA PRO A 76 -7.76 -17.19 -37.84
C PRO A 76 -8.82 -17.16 -38.95
N GLY A 77 -10.11 -17.09 -38.60
CA GLY A 77 -11.22 -16.90 -39.54
C GLY A 77 -11.55 -15.45 -39.91
N GLY A 78 -10.71 -14.47 -39.53
CA GLY A 78 -10.87 -13.06 -39.88
C GLY A 78 -11.90 -12.29 -39.03
N ALA A 79 -12.61 -12.95 -38.12
CA ALA A 79 -13.51 -12.29 -37.17
C ALA A 79 -12.72 -11.60 -36.04
N ARG A 80 -13.21 -10.47 -35.53
CA ARG A 80 -12.61 -9.78 -34.37
C ARG A 80 -12.74 -10.66 -33.12
N ALA A 81 -11.61 -11.07 -32.56
CA ALA A 81 -11.51 -11.96 -31.41
C ALA A 81 -11.73 -11.25 -30.07
N ILE A 82 -11.28 -10.00 -29.93
CA ILE A 82 -11.41 -9.23 -28.67
C ILE A 82 -11.65 -7.76 -29.00
N ARG A 83 -12.56 -7.11 -28.26
CA ARG A 83 -12.68 -5.65 -28.15
C ARG A 83 -12.38 -5.29 -26.70
N LEU A 84 -11.30 -4.56 -26.46
CA LEU A 84 -10.84 -4.19 -25.13
C LEU A 84 -10.90 -2.67 -24.99
N SER A 85 -11.56 -2.17 -23.95
CA SER A 85 -11.56 -0.75 -23.57
C SER A 85 -10.92 -0.60 -22.21
N LEU A 86 -9.81 0.13 -22.12
CA LEU A 86 -9.08 0.39 -20.88
C LEU A 86 -9.23 1.86 -20.50
N GLY A 87 -9.86 2.13 -19.36
CA GLY A 87 -10.16 3.49 -18.89
C GLY A 87 -11.53 3.58 -18.24
N SER A 88 -11.80 4.68 -17.52
CA SER A 88 -13.09 4.91 -16.88
C SER A 88 -14.18 5.13 -17.93
N GLN A 89 -15.09 4.17 -18.05
CA GLN A 89 -16.44 4.39 -18.57
C GLN A 89 -17.15 5.33 -17.59
N ARG A 90 -17.23 6.61 -17.92
CA ARG A 90 -18.15 7.55 -17.30
C ARG A 90 -19.16 8.00 -18.34
#